data_AF-A0A6G0XXC7-F1
#
_entry.id   AF-A0A6G0XXC7-F1
#
_cell.length_a   1.000
_cell.length_b   1.000
_cell.length_c   1.000
_cell.angle_alpha   90.00
_cell.angle_beta   90.00
_cell.angle_gamma   90.00
#
_symmetry.space_group_name_H-M   'P 1'
#
loop_
_entity.id
_entity.type
_entity.pdbx_description
1 polymer ?
#
loop_
_entity_poly.entity_id
_entity_poly.type
_entity_poly.pdbx_seq_one_letter_code
_entity_poly.pdbx_strand_id
1 'polypeptide(L)'
;MKLVSLEITFLKMKSHQKYFLQKLLNFGCTYIKNVKNFNDCAVFPNLSELVLVVLTLPHSNAGVERVFSMLTDIKTKKRNRLNPNTVKALIRTKLDIKNDNKCCLDYIITEQHLKKFNQCMYDDSDSDEEGSESV
;
A
#
# COMPACT_ATOMS: atom_id res chain seq x y z
N MET A 1 4.81 7.74 -8.06
CA MET A 1 3.99 6.94 -7.09
C MET A 1 4.81 5.97 -6.24
N LYS A 2 5.76 5.18 -6.78
CA LYS A 2 6.51 4.16 -5.99
C LYS A 2 7.32 4.71 -4.79
N LEU A 3 7.89 5.91 -4.90
CA LEU A 3 8.69 6.52 -3.80
C LEU A 3 7.84 6.99 -2.62
N VAL A 4 6.64 7.52 -2.87
CA VAL A 4 5.74 8.03 -1.81
C VAL A 4 5.20 6.88 -0.96
N SER A 5 4.89 5.73 -1.58
CA SER A 5 4.48 4.52 -0.84
C SER A 5 5.60 3.96 0.05
N LEU A 6 6.86 4.08 -0.36
CA LEU A 6 8.01 3.69 0.46
C LEU A 6 8.17 4.58 1.69
N GLU A 7 8.05 5.91 1.54
CA GLU A 7 8.16 6.84 2.68
C GLU A 7 7.06 6.65 3.73
N ILE A 8 5.82 6.43 3.29
CA ILE A 8 4.68 6.21 4.21
C ILE A 8 4.84 4.88 4.98
N THR A 9 5.39 3.85 4.34
CA THR A 9 5.68 2.55 4.98
C THR A 9 6.85 2.69 5.98
N PHE A 10 7.85 3.50 5.63
CA PHE A 10 9.04 3.77 6.44
C PHE A 10 8.74 4.50 7.76
N LEU A 11 7.80 5.46 7.74
CA LEU A 11 7.40 6.23 8.93
C LEU A 11 6.63 5.41 9.98
N LYS A 12 6.04 4.26 9.60
CA LYS A 12 5.08 3.51 10.45
C LYS A 12 5.61 2.20 11.03
N MET A 13 6.91 1.90 10.86
CA MET A 13 7.56 0.68 11.35
C MET A 13 8.10 0.81 12.79
N LYS A 14 7.99 -0.29 13.57
CA LYS A 14 8.58 -0.41 14.92
C LYS A 14 10.07 -0.05 14.90
N SER A 15 10.55 0.63 15.95
CA SER A 15 11.91 1.20 16.04
C SER A 15 13.05 0.24 15.65
N HIS A 16 12.94 -1.04 16.00
CA HIS A 16 13.96 -2.05 15.66
C HIS A 16 14.00 -2.41 14.17
N GLN A 17 12.85 -2.52 13.51
CA GLN A 17 12.81 -2.83 12.08
C GLN A 17 13.04 -1.60 11.21
N LYS A 18 12.68 -0.41 11.70
CA LYS A 18 13.06 0.87 11.09
C LYS A 18 14.58 0.98 10.99
N TYR A 19 15.32 0.58 12.03
CA TYR A 19 16.79 0.59 12.00
C TYR A 19 17.36 -0.38 10.96
N PHE A 20 16.82 -1.60 10.85
CA PHE A 20 17.26 -2.56 9.83
C PHE A 20 16.98 -2.06 8.41
N LEU A 21 15.77 -1.56 8.12
CA LEU A 21 15.45 -1.00 6.80
C LEU A 21 16.20 0.30 6.52
N GLN A 22 16.42 1.18 7.51
CA GLN A 22 17.26 2.37 7.34
C GLN A 22 18.69 1.96 6.99
N LYS A 23 19.24 0.97 7.70
CA LYS A 23 20.58 0.44 7.46
C LYS A 23 20.68 -0.22 6.07
N LEU A 24 19.66 -0.99 5.68
CA LEU A 24 19.58 -1.64 4.37
C LEU A 24 19.33 -0.64 3.22
N LEU A 25 18.56 0.43 3.45
CA LEU A 25 18.30 1.49 2.47
C LEU A 25 19.55 2.35 2.30
N ASN A 26 20.22 2.73 3.39
CA ASN A 26 21.48 3.48 3.36
C ASN A 26 22.60 2.67 2.71
N PHE A 27 22.68 1.37 2.98
CA PHE A 27 23.68 0.49 2.37
C PHE A 27 23.31 0.16 0.91
N GLY A 28 22.12 -0.37 0.68
CA GLY A 28 21.68 -0.85 -0.62
C GLY A 28 21.46 0.25 -1.67
N CYS A 29 20.80 1.35 -1.31
CA CYS A 29 20.46 2.40 -2.27
C CYS A 29 21.52 3.50 -2.36
N THR A 30 22.23 3.82 -1.28
CA THR A 30 23.22 4.90 -1.28
C THR A 30 24.61 4.37 -1.61
N TYR A 31 25.06 3.27 -1.01
CA TYR A 31 26.41 2.76 -1.28
C TYR A 31 26.49 2.11 -2.66
N ILE A 32 25.63 1.14 -3.00
CA ILE A 32 25.71 0.42 -4.29
C ILE A 32 25.47 1.35 -5.49
N LYS A 33 24.60 2.37 -5.35
CA LYS A 33 24.32 3.34 -6.42
C LYS A 33 25.46 4.34 -6.64
N ASN A 34 26.22 4.68 -5.60
CA ASN A 34 27.35 5.61 -5.69
C ASN A 34 28.64 4.91 -6.14
N VAL A 35 28.68 3.58 -6.15
CA VAL A 35 29.77 2.83 -6.76
C VAL A 35 29.61 2.92 -8.28
N LYS A 36 30.47 3.75 -8.88
CA LYS A 36 30.57 3.96 -10.33
C LYS A 36 31.92 3.49 -10.84
N ASN A 37 31.94 2.94 -12.04
CA ASN A 37 33.18 2.64 -12.75
C ASN A 37 33.83 3.93 -13.26
N PHE A 38 35.06 3.81 -13.77
CA PHE A 38 35.81 4.92 -14.40
C PHE A 38 35.07 5.62 -15.55
N ASN A 39 34.03 4.99 -16.10
CA ASN A 39 33.15 5.55 -17.15
C ASN A 39 31.82 6.11 -16.59
N ASP A 40 31.75 6.42 -15.30
CA ASP A 40 30.55 6.92 -14.60
C ASP A 40 29.30 6.00 -14.65
N CYS A 41 29.45 4.77 -15.14
CA CYS A 41 28.39 3.77 -15.20
C CYS A 41 28.23 3.05 -13.86
N ALA A 42 26.97 2.75 -13.48
CA ALA A 42 26.66 1.97 -12.29
C ALA A 42 27.26 0.56 -12.42
N VAL A 43 28.01 0.13 -11.40
CA VAL A 43 28.77 -1.13 -11.46
C VAL A 43 27.86 -2.35 -11.32
N PHE A 44 26.76 -2.22 -10.56
CA PHE A 44 25.84 -3.32 -10.29
C PHE A 44 24.37 -2.91 -10.50
N PRO A 45 23.94 -2.71 -11.76
CA PRO A 45 22.56 -2.31 -12.06
C PRO A 45 21.54 -3.34 -11.57
N ASN A 46 21.74 -4.62 -11.87
CA ASN A 46 20.82 -5.70 -11.51
C ASN A 46 20.74 -5.91 -9.99
N LEU A 47 21.86 -5.75 -9.28
CA LEU A 47 21.88 -5.85 -7.82
C LEU A 47 21.11 -4.69 -7.18
N SER A 48 21.26 -3.48 -7.73
CA SER A 48 20.52 -2.32 -7.23
C SER A 48 19.01 -2.49 -7.39
N GLU A 49 18.56 -3.08 -8.50
CA GLU A 49 17.15 -3.39 -8.73
C GLU A 49 16.64 -4.50 -7.81
N LEU A 50 17.42 -5.59 -7.64
CA LEU A 50 17.08 -6.68 -6.73
C LEU A 50 16.90 -6.17 -5.29
N VAL A 51 17.80 -5.31 -4.82
CA VAL A 51 17.71 -4.72 -3.48
C VAL A 51 16.45 -3.86 -3.33
N LEU A 52 16.05 -3.11 -4.36
CA LEU A 52 14.79 -2.36 -4.35
C LEU A 52 13.58 -3.29 -4.26
N VAL A 53 13.56 -4.39 -5.00
CA VAL A 53 12.47 -5.38 -4.95
C VAL A 53 12.39 -6.02 -3.57
N VAL A 54 13.52 -6.46 -3.00
CA VAL A 54 13.57 -7.06 -1.66
C VAL A 54 13.08 -6.07 -0.60
N LEU A 55 13.34 -4.77 -0.78
CA LEU A 55 12.87 -3.73 0.13
C LEU A 55 11.35 -3.50 0.06
N THR A 56 10.71 -3.83 -1.07
CA THR A 56 9.24 -3.76 -1.20
C THR A 56 8.52 -4.94 -0.57
N LEU A 57 9.24 -6.03 -0.25
CA LEU A 57 8.65 -7.18 0.40
C LEU A 57 8.21 -6.80 1.82
N PRO A 58 6.96 -7.07 2.20
CA PRO A 58 6.50 -6.83 3.57
C PRO A 58 7.24 -7.77 4.52
N HIS A 59 8.22 -7.23 5.24
CA HIS A 59 9.04 -7.98 6.19
C HIS A 59 8.27 -8.47 7.44
N SER A 60 7.00 -8.07 7.63
CA SER A 60 6.20 -8.50 8.78
C SER A 60 4.71 -8.61 8.49
N ASN A 61 4.04 -9.54 9.19
CA ASN A 61 2.60 -9.71 9.16
C ASN A 61 1.82 -8.54 9.80
N ALA A 62 2.51 -7.61 10.46
CA ALA A 62 1.87 -6.47 11.13
C ALA A 62 1.06 -5.57 10.18
N GLY A 63 1.44 -5.53 8.89
CA GLY A 63 0.65 -4.85 7.87
C GLY A 63 -0.72 -5.51 7.66
N VAL A 64 -0.73 -6.83 7.56
CA VAL A 64 -1.94 -7.63 7.37
C VAL A 64 -2.81 -7.61 8.63
N GLU A 65 -2.23 -7.76 9.82
CA GLU A 65 -2.95 -7.65 11.10
C GLU A 65 -3.65 -6.30 11.26
N ARG A 66 -3.02 -5.23 10.79
CA ARG A 66 -3.61 -3.89 10.81
C ARG A 66 -4.80 -3.79 9.85
N VAL A 67 -4.74 -4.43 8.69
CA VAL A 67 -5.89 -4.52 7.77
C VAL A 67 -7.01 -5.36 8.37
N PHE A 68 -6.69 -6.48 9.03
CA PHE A 68 -7.69 -7.30 9.74
C PHE A 68 -8.35 -6.57 10.91
N SER A 69 -7.59 -5.74 11.64
CA SER A 69 -8.15 -4.87 12.67
C SER A 69 -9.14 -3.87 12.06
N MET A 70 -8.80 -3.23 10.93
CA MET A 70 -9.75 -2.35 10.22
C MET A 70 -10.98 -3.10 9.71
N LEU A 71 -10.80 -4.31 9.20
CA LEU A 71 -11.91 -5.17 8.77
C LEU A 71 -12.85 -5.48 9.94
N THR A 72 -12.30 -5.74 11.13
CA THR A 72 -13.08 -5.96 12.35
C THR A 72 -13.90 -4.73 12.74
N ASP A 73 -13.33 -3.53 12.57
CA ASP A 73 -14.06 -2.27 12.80
C ASP A 73 -15.19 -2.04 11.77
N ILE A 74 -14.98 -2.45 10.52
CA ILE A 74 -15.98 -2.33 9.45
C ILE A 74 -17.10 -3.36 9.65
N LYS A 75 -16.72 -4.61 9.96
CA LYS A 75 -17.63 -5.74 10.19
C LYS A 75 -17.89 -5.93 11.68
N THR A 76 -18.72 -5.05 12.23
CA THR A 76 -19.13 -5.15 13.63
C THR A 76 -20.17 -6.26 13.82
N LYS A 77 -20.36 -6.73 15.07
CA LYS A 77 -21.36 -7.75 15.41
C LYS A 77 -22.79 -7.37 14.96
N LYS A 78 -23.12 -6.08 14.98
CA LYS A 78 -24.43 -5.55 14.52
C LYS A 78 -24.51 -5.40 13.00
N ARG A 79 -23.38 -5.17 12.32
CA ARG A 79 -23.28 -4.92 10.86
C ARG A 79 -22.41 -6.01 10.19
N ASN A 80 -22.86 -7.26 10.32
CA ASN A 80 -22.19 -8.45 9.78
C ASN A 80 -22.51 -8.68 8.28
N ARG A 81 -23.72 -8.33 7.84
CA ARG A 81 -24.22 -8.65 6.49
C ARG A 81 -23.80 -7.58 5.47
N LEU A 82 -22.56 -7.68 4.98
CA LEU A 82 -22.01 -6.84 3.92
C LEU A 82 -21.50 -7.72 2.77
N ASN A 83 -21.78 -7.33 1.53
CA ASN A 83 -21.21 -7.99 0.35
C ASN A 83 -19.66 -7.85 0.40
N PRO A 84 -18.88 -8.91 0.13
CA PRO A 84 -17.43 -8.85 -0.01
C PRO A 84 -16.92 -7.67 -0.85
N ASN A 85 -17.59 -7.36 -1.97
CA ASN A 85 -17.24 -6.23 -2.84
C ASN A 85 -17.35 -4.88 -2.10
N THR A 86 -18.41 -4.70 -1.30
CA THR A 86 -18.59 -3.51 -0.44
C THR A 86 -17.53 -3.44 0.65
N VAL A 87 -17.17 -4.57 1.27
CA VAL A 87 -16.13 -4.62 2.31
C VAL A 87 -14.76 -4.25 1.73
N LYS A 88 -14.42 -4.80 0.56
CA LYS A 88 -13.20 -4.48 -0.19
C LYS A 88 -13.12 -2.98 -0.51
N ALA A 89 -14.20 -2.40 -1.00
CA ALA A 89 -14.28 -0.96 -1.27
C ALA A 89 -14.07 -0.12 0.00
N LEU A 90 -14.75 -0.46 1.10
CA LEU A 90 -14.64 0.26 2.38
C LEU A 90 -13.22 0.22 2.97
N ILE A 91 -12.57 -0.95 2.91
CA ILE A 91 -11.17 -1.08 3.37
C ILE A 91 -10.27 -0.19 2.52
N ARG A 92 -10.42 -0.22 1.19
CA ARG A 92 -9.60 0.56 0.26
C ARG A 92 -9.76 2.06 0.52
N THR A 93 -10.99 2.55 0.67
CA THR A 93 -11.25 3.95 1.01
C THR A 93 -10.63 4.35 2.36
N LYS A 94 -10.75 3.51 3.40
CA LYS A 94 -10.12 3.79 4.69
C LYS A 94 -8.59 3.80 4.61
N LEU A 95 -7.99 2.92 3.82
CA LEU A 95 -6.55 2.88 3.60
C LEU A 95 -6.06 4.13 2.86
N ASP A 96 -6.76 4.56 1.81
CA ASP A 96 -6.39 5.75 1.04
C ASP A 96 -6.44 7.00 1.92
N ILE A 97 -7.51 7.22 2.68
CA ILE A 97 -7.63 8.34 3.62
C ILE A 97 -6.51 8.31 4.66
N LYS A 98 -6.15 7.12 5.15
CA LYS A 98 -5.07 6.94 6.12
C LYS A 98 -3.68 7.19 5.51
N ASN A 99 -3.47 6.85 4.25
CA ASN A 99 -2.22 7.13 3.53
C ASN A 99 -2.04 8.63 3.30
N ASP A 100 -3.13 9.33 2.99
CA ASP A 100 -3.15 10.79 2.85
C ASP A 100 -3.04 11.52 4.20
N ASN A 101 -3.08 10.80 5.32
CA ASN A 101 -3.14 11.33 6.70
C ASN A 101 -4.26 12.37 6.89
N LYS A 102 -5.40 12.19 6.21
CA LYS A 102 -6.57 13.08 6.31
C LYS A 102 -7.66 12.48 7.17
N CYS A 103 -8.53 13.32 7.70
CA CYS A 103 -9.78 12.89 8.34
C CYS A 103 -10.95 12.97 7.35
N CYS A 104 -12.09 12.37 7.69
CA CYS A 104 -13.32 12.50 6.90
C CYS A 104 -13.80 13.95 6.75
N LEU A 105 -13.37 14.83 7.65
CA LEU A 105 -13.67 16.27 7.61
C LEU A 105 -12.80 17.04 6.61
N ASP A 106 -11.58 16.56 6.37
CA ASP A 106 -10.59 17.24 5.52
C ASP A 106 -10.56 16.66 4.09
N TYR A 107 -11.37 15.63 3.83
CA TYR A 107 -11.40 14.95 2.55
C TYR A 107 -12.16 15.78 1.52
N ILE A 108 -11.42 16.39 0.59
CA ILE A 108 -12.00 17.20 -0.49
C ILE A 108 -12.60 16.30 -1.56
N ILE A 109 -13.91 16.41 -1.77
CA ILE A 109 -14.64 15.70 -2.81
C ILE A 109 -14.38 16.39 -4.15
N THR A 110 -13.78 15.68 -5.11
CA THR A 110 -13.56 16.19 -6.46
C THR A 110 -14.81 16.02 -7.33
N GLU A 111 -14.94 16.81 -8.40
CA GLU A 111 -16.03 16.65 -9.37
C GLU A 111 -16.09 15.25 -9.99
N GLN A 112 -14.94 14.58 -10.11
CA GLN A 112 -14.88 13.19 -10.61
C GLN A 112 -15.58 12.21 -9.67
N HIS A 113 -15.51 12.44 -8.36
CA HIS A 113 -16.27 11.63 -7.39
C HIS A 113 -17.77 11.86 -7.56
N LEU A 114 -18.21 13.12 -7.70
CA LEU A 114 -19.61 13.47 -7.88
C LEU A 114 -20.20 12.90 -9.18
N LYS A 115 -19.45 12.89 -10.28
CA LYS A 115 -19.88 12.28 -11.55
C LYS A 115 -20.19 10.77 -11.43
N LYS A 116 -19.57 10.08 -10.47
CA LYS A 116 -19.82 8.66 -10.18
C LYS A 116 -21.05 8.44 -9.29
N PHE A 117 -21.59 9.46 -8.64
CA PHE A 117 -22.88 9.41 -7.96
C PHE A 117 -24.02 9.56 -8.98
N ASN A 118 -24.24 8.52 -9.78
CA ASN A 118 -25.31 8.46 -10.77
C ASN A 118 -26.10 7.14 -10.62
N GLN A 119 -27.13 6.96 -11.46
CA GLN A 119 -28.04 5.83 -11.38
C GLN A 119 -27.36 4.46 -11.54
N CYS A 120 -26.21 4.40 -12.23
CA CYS A 120 -25.46 3.17 -12.45
C CYS A 120 -24.79 2.63 -11.17
N MET A 121 -24.92 3.32 -10.03
CA MET A 121 -24.42 2.85 -8.74
C MET A 121 -25.12 1.58 -8.23
N TYR A 122 -26.35 1.33 -8.69
CA TYR A 122 -27.17 0.18 -8.30
C TYR A 122 -27.20 -0.93 -9.35
N ASP A 123 -26.46 -0.76 -10.45
CA ASP A 123 -26.36 -1.78 -11.47
C ASP A 123 -25.40 -2.87 -10.94
N ASP A 124 -25.97 -3.96 -10.45
CA ASP A 124 -25.24 -5.16 -10.02
C ASP A 124 -24.70 -5.90 -11.27
N SER A 125 -23.74 -5.30 -11.97
CA SER A 125 -22.91 -6.02 -12.94
C SER A 125 -21.70 -6.59 -12.19
N ASP A 126 -21.93 -7.67 -11.43
CA ASP A 126 -20.86 -8.43 -10.79
C ASP A 126 -20.01 -9.09 -11.89
N SER A 127 -18.97 -8.40 -12.36
CA SER A 127 -17.85 -9.04 -13.03
C SER A 127 -16.89 -9.52 -11.94
N ASP A 128 -17.18 -10.70 -11.42
CA ASP A 128 -16.27 -11.46 -10.57
C ASP A 128 -15.00 -11.77 -11.37
N GLU A 129 -14.01 -10.88 -11.33
CA GLU A 129 -12.63 -11.27 -11.56
C GLU A 129 -12.18 -12.10 -10.35
N GLU A 130 -12.60 -13.37 -10.34
CA GLU A 130 -11.93 -14.44 -9.62
C GLU A 130 -10.50 -14.52 -10.16
N GLY A 131 -9.55 -13.92 -9.44
CA GLY A 131 -8.15 -14.24 -9.60
C GLY A 131 -7.96 -15.71 -9.25
N SER A 132 -7.77 -16.53 -10.27
CA SER A 132 -7.40 -17.94 -10.16
C SER A 132 -6.14 -18.09 -9.31
N GLU A 133 -6.33 -18.52 -8.06
CA GLU A 133 -5.26 -19.02 -7.21
C GLU A 133 -5.03 -20.49 -7.59
N SER A 134 -4.15 -20.71 -8.57
CA SER A 134 -3.61 -22.03 -8.88
C SER A 134 -2.37 -22.27 -8.00
N VAL A 135 -2.61 -23.06 -6.94
CA VAL A 135 -1.71 -23.99 -6.20
C VAL A 135 -0.25 -23.60 -6.01
#